data_AF-A0A0C3DX39-F1
#
_entry.id   AF-A0A0C3DX39-F1
#
_cell.length_a   1.000
_cell.length_b   1.000
_cell.length_c   1.000
_cell.angle_alpha   90.00
_cell.angle_beta   90.00
_cell.angle_gamma   90.00
#
_symmetry.space_group_name_H-M   'P 1'
#
loop_
_entity.id
_entity.type
_entity.pdbx_description
1 polymer ?
#
loop_
_entity_poly.entity_id
_entity_poly.type
_entity_poly.pdbx_seq_one_letter_code
_entity_poly.pdbx_strand_id
1 'polypeptide(L)'
;MFEAVIYGILCALKEEGVWEGEVLGIAPGKVGPFWVEDGEERGVWKKERTAKKKNKGLKIDLVRGWLEDGQMVSLGNGEVEAMAKRYIEKWDRTPGGRKLEAEGEEMGKLDDLADCLLQGMAWIQWQENKNVALQHGVEALLDQCH
;
A
#
# COMPACT_ATOMS: atom_id res chain seq x y z
N MET A 1 6.15 -16.24 12.90
CA MET A 1 5.66 -17.60 12.55
C MET A 1 5.04 -17.62 11.17
N PHE A 2 4.01 -16.81 10.88
CA PHE A 2 3.35 -16.77 9.56
C PHE A 2 4.32 -16.48 8.39
N GLU A 3 5.15 -15.44 8.52
CA GLU A 3 6.16 -15.09 7.51
C GLU A 3 7.12 -16.27 7.22
N ALA A 4 7.63 -16.93 8.25
CA ALA A 4 8.52 -18.08 8.10
C ALA A 4 7.82 -19.28 7.43
N VAL A 5 6.52 -19.47 7.67
CA VAL A 5 5.72 -20.52 7.02
C VAL A 5 5.52 -20.20 5.54
N ILE A 6 5.12 -18.96 5.20
CA ILE A 6 5.01 -18.53 3.80
C ILE A 6 6.35 -18.68 3.08
N TYR A 7 7.43 -18.22 3.71
CA TYR A 7 8.78 -18.33 3.16
C TYR A 7 9.15 -19.80 2.90
N GLY A 8 8.91 -20.69 3.87
CA GLY A 8 9.16 -22.12 3.70
C GLY A 8 8.35 -22.76 2.58
N ILE A 9 7.06 -22.42 2.45
CA ILE A 9 6.19 -22.91 1.37
C ILE A 9 6.69 -22.43 0.01
N LEU A 10 6.97 -21.13 -0.12
CA LEU A 10 7.44 -20.53 -1.37
C LEU A 10 8.82 -21.05 -1.77
N CYS A 11 9.73 -21.25 -0.82
CA CYS A 11 10.99 -21.93 -1.07
C CYS A 11 10.79 -23.37 -1.56
N ALA A 12 9.91 -24.15 -0.92
CA ALA A 12 9.62 -25.52 -1.36
C ALA A 12 9.05 -25.55 -2.79
N LEU A 13 8.09 -24.67 -3.11
CA LEU A 13 7.52 -24.56 -4.46
C LEU A 13 8.56 -24.14 -5.51
N LYS A 14 9.56 -23.36 -5.12
CA LYS A 14 10.68 -22.97 -5.98
C LYS A 14 11.61 -24.15 -6.27
N GLU A 15 11.98 -24.92 -5.26
CA GLU A 15 12.82 -26.11 -5.42
C GLU A 15 12.12 -27.20 -6.27
N GLU A 16 10.80 -27.31 -6.16
CA GLU A 16 9.99 -28.21 -6.99
C GLU A 16 9.74 -27.67 -8.42
N GLY A 17 10.24 -26.47 -8.76
CA GLY A 17 10.07 -25.87 -10.09
C GLY A 17 8.64 -25.44 -10.42
N VAL A 18 7.75 -25.37 -9.42
CA VAL A 18 6.35 -24.95 -9.58
C VAL A 18 6.22 -23.42 -9.57
N TRP A 19 7.18 -22.73 -8.96
CA TRP A 19 7.17 -21.28 -8.81
C TRP A 19 8.56 -20.67 -9.02
N GLU A 20 8.68 -19.73 -9.97
CA GLU A 20 9.97 -19.09 -10.31
C GLU A 20 10.18 -17.72 -9.64
N GLY A 21 9.31 -17.33 -8.71
CA GLY A 21 9.37 -16.01 -8.09
C GLY A 21 10.46 -15.84 -7.03
N GLU A 22 10.44 -14.65 -6.42
CA GLU A 22 11.30 -14.25 -5.32
C GLU A 22 10.46 -13.74 -4.15
N VAL A 23 10.90 -14.04 -2.92
CA VAL A 23 10.31 -13.50 -1.69
C VAL A 23 11.20 -12.37 -1.19
N LEU A 24 10.68 -11.14 -1.24
CA LEU A 24 11.38 -9.96 -0.77
C LEU A 24 10.73 -9.41 0.50
N GLY A 25 11.53 -9.14 1.51
CA GLY A 25 11.09 -8.45 2.72
C GLY A 25 10.95 -6.95 2.47
N ILE A 26 9.76 -6.41 2.74
CA ILE A 26 9.51 -4.96 2.67
C ILE A 26 9.44 -4.41 4.09
N ALA A 27 10.31 -3.44 4.40
CA ALA A 27 10.32 -2.79 5.71
C ALA A 27 9.08 -1.90 5.90
N PRO A 28 8.11 -2.27 6.77
CA PRO A 28 6.83 -1.55 6.86
C PRO A 28 7.00 -0.10 7.33
N GLY A 29 8.04 0.17 8.13
CA GLY A 29 8.39 1.50 8.62
C GLY A 29 8.90 2.46 7.56
N LYS A 30 9.16 2.00 6.33
CA LYS A 30 9.59 2.83 5.19
C LYS A 30 8.45 3.17 4.24
N VAL A 31 7.44 2.32 4.14
CA VAL A 31 6.32 2.47 3.21
C VAL A 31 5.42 3.68 3.57
N GLY A 32 5.07 3.84 4.84
CA GLY A 32 4.23 4.96 5.28
C GLY A 32 4.87 6.32 4.99
N PRO A 33 6.09 6.58 5.50
CA PRO A 33 6.80 7.82 5.23
C PRO A 33 6.99 8.10 3.73
N PHE A 34 7.31 7.07 2.94
CA PHE A 34 7.53 7.21 1.51
C PHE A 34 6.33 7.82 0.74
N TRP A 35 5.10 7.54 1.18
CA TRP A 35 3.89 8.02 0.51
C TRP A 35 3.25 9.25 1.14
N VAL A 36 3.47 9.47 2.44
CA VAL A 36 2.69 10.44 3.24
C VAL A 36 3.54 11.62 3.70
N GLU A 37 4.87 11.54 3.60
CA GLU A 37 5.74 12.68 3.89
C GLU A 37 5.97 13.51 2.62
N ASP A 38 5.10 14.49 2.39
CA ASP A 38 5.47 15.73 1.70
C ASP A 38 4.69 16.90 2.30
N GLY A 39 5.37 17.68 3.13
CA GLY A 39 4.80 18.82 3.86
C GLY A 39 5.57 19.19 5.12
N GLU A 40 6.81 19.66 4.94
CA GLU A 40 7.63 20.46 5.87
C GLU A 40 8.12 19.83 7.20
N GLU A 41 9.44 20.04 7.41
CA GLU A 41 10.21 20.00 8.65
C GLU A 41 10.61 18.66 9.28
N ARG A 42 11.93 18.41 9.17
CA ARG A 42 12.75 17.61 10.11
C ARG A 42 12.56 18.15 11.54
N GLY A 43 11.48 17.75 12.22
CA GLY A 43 11.08 18.30 13.51
C GLY A 43 10.68 17.24 14.53
N VAL A 44 11.65 16.81 15.33
CA VAL A 44 11.56 16.39 16.74
C VAL A 44 10.49 15.35 17.14
N TRP A 45 11.02 14.23 17.63
CA TRP A 45 10.38 13.17 18.39
C TRP A 45 9.43 13.69 19.50
N LYS A 46 8.13 13.82 19.23
CA LYS A 46 7.06 13.80 20.26
C LYS A 46 5.65 13.82 19.65
N LYS A 47 5.07 12.66 19.28
CA LYS A 47 3.59 12.39 19.19
C LYS A 47 3.22 10.99 18.66
N GLU A 48 3.79 9.92 19.22
CA GLU A 48 3.65 8.56 18.65
C GLU A 48 2.23 7.96 18.62
N ARG A 49 1.31 8.33 19.53
CA ARG A 49 -0.05 7.72 19.56
C ARG A 49 -1.08 8.44 18.68
N THR A 50 -1.00 9.77 18.56
CA THR A 50 -1.94 10.56 17.75
C THR A 50 -1.54 10.54 16.27
N ALA A 51 -0.23 10.50 15.98
CA ALA A 51 0.29 10.35 14.62
C ALA A 51 -0.07 8.99 14.00
N LYS A 52 -0.06 7.89 14.77
CA LYS A 52 -0.44 6.55 14.26
C LYS A 52 -1.87 6.47 13.74
N LYS A 53 -2.84 7.05 14.45
CA LYS A 53 -4.25 7.06 14.01
C LYS A 53 -4.47 7.99 12.81
N LYS A 54 -3.75 9.12 12.76
CA LYS A 54 -3.76 10.04 11.62
C LYS A 54 -3.14 9.37 10.38
N ASN A 55 -1.97 8.75 10.52
CA ASN A 55 -1.27 8.04 9.46
C ASN A 55 -2.09 6.85 8.94
N LYS A 56 -2.81 6.13 9.84
CA LYS A 56 -3.75 5.08 9.46
C LYS A 56 -4.90 5.61 8.56
N GLY A 57 -5.48 6.76 8.89
CA GLY A 57 -6.50 7.40 8.05
C GLY A 57 -5.93 7.85 6.71
N LEU A 58 -4.79 8.54 6.74
CA LEU A 58 -4.12 9.09 5.54
C LEU A 58 -3.79 8.01 4.50
N LYS A 59 -3.37 6.82 4.94
CA LYS A 59 -3.11 5.69 4.03
C LYS A 59 -4.37 5.18 3.33
N ILE A 60 -5.47 5.09 4.08
CA ILE A 60 -6.75 4.65 3.53
C ILE A 60 -7.30 5.70 2.56
N ASP A 61 -7.21 6.97 2.94
CA ASP A 61 -7.58 8.11 2.08
C ASP A 61 -6.75 8.15 0.79
N LEU A 62 -5.44 7.91 0.88
CA LEU A 62 -4.54 7.88 -0.28
C LEU A 62 -4.95 6.77 -1.27
N VAL A 63 -5.15 5.55 -0.76
CA VAL A 63 -5.58 4.42 -1.58
C VAL A 63 -6.95 4.67 -2.19
N ARG A 64 -7.88 5.26 -1.44
CA ARG A 64 -9.18 5.68 -1.97
C ARG A 64 -9.00 6.61 -3.19
N GLY A 65 -8.18 7.66 -3.06
CA GLY A 65 -7.91 8.59 -4.16
C GLY A 65 -7.36 7.87 -5.40
N TRP A 66 -6.40 6.95 -5.22
CA TRP A 66 -5.86 6.15 -6.32
C TRP A 66 -6.91 5.28 -7.02
N LEU A 67 -7.86 4.72 -6.26
CA LEU A 67 -8.94 3.88 -6.79
C LEU A 67 -10.04 4.71 -7.48
N GLU A 68 -10.26 5.96 -7.06
CA GLU A 68 -11.23 6.88 -7.66
C GLU A 68 -10.69 7.50 -8.95
N ASP A 69 -9.44 7.96 -8.95
CA ASP A 69 -8.82 8.66 -10.07
C ASP A 69 -8.28 7.72 -11.14
N GLY A 70 -7.98 6.46 -10.78
CA GLY A 70 -7.46 5.43 -11.67
C GLY A 70 -6.06 5.72 -12.26
N GLN A 71 -5.39 6.76 -11.79
CA GLN A 71 -4.10 7.22 -12.32
C GLN A 71 -2.93 6.33 -11.86
N MET A 72 -2.94 5.91 -10.60
CA MET A 72 -1.86 5.13 -10.00
C MET A 72 -2.03 3.63 -10.17
N VAL A 73 -3.28 3.14 -10.19
CA VAL A 73 -3.60 1.71 -10.26
C VAL A 73 -4.72 1.46 -11.26
N SER A 74 -4.43 0.64 -12.28
CA SER A 74 -5.45 0.10 -13.19
C SER A 74 -6.02 -1.20 -12.63
N LEU A 75 -7.36 -1.32 -12.59
CA LEU A 75 -8.03 -2.53 -12.09
C LEU A 75 -8.10 -3.59 -13.19
N GLY A 76 -7.57 -4.78 -12.91
CA GLY A 76 -7.31 -5.78 -13.94
C GLY A 76 -8.49 -6.70 -14.30
N ASN A 77 -9.56 -6.72 -13.50
CA ASN A 77 -10.76 -7.52 -13.76
C ASN A 77 -11.97 -7.04 -12.93
N GLY A 78 -13.15 -7.56 -13.26
CA GLY A 78 -14.41 -7.20 -12.59
C GLY A 78 -14.47 -7.56 -11.11
N GLU A 79 -13.73 -8.56 -10.64
CA GLU A 79 -13.66 -8.91 -9.21
C GLU A 79 -12.87 -7.85 -8.42
N VAL A 80 -11.74 -7.39 -8.97
CA VAL A 80 -10.93 -6.30 -8.41
C VAL A 80 -11.70 -4.98 -8.44
N GLU A 81 -12.45 -4.70 -9.51
CA GLU A 81 -13.35 -3.54 -9.58
C GLU A 81 -14.43 -3.57 -8.50
N ALA A 82 -15.07 -4.73 -8.29
CA ALA A 82 -16.05 -4.89 -7.22
C ALA A 82 -15.42 -4.71 -5.83
N MET A 83 -14.19 -5.19 -5.62
CA MET A 83 -13.44 -4.98 -4.39
C MET A 83 -13.10 -3.50 -4.16
N ALA A 84 -12.67 -2.79 -5.19
CA ALA A 84 -12.39 -1.35 -5.13
C ALA A 84 -13.65 -0.55 -4.78
N LYS A 85 -14.80 -0.86 -5.40
CA LYS A 85 -16.09 -0.23 -5.07
C LYS A 85 -16.46 -0.44 -3.60
N ARG A 86 -16.34 -1.68 -3.10
CA ARG A 86 -16.59 -1.98 -1.67
C ARG A 86 -15.65 -1.20 -0.75
N TYR A 87 -14.38 -1.01 -1.15
CA TYR A 87 -13.40 -0.24 -0.39
C TYR A 87 -13.87 1.19 -0.18
N ILE A 88 -14.24 1.85 -1.28
CA ILE A 88 -14.70 3.25 -1.30
C ILE A 88 -16.00 3.38 -0.49
N GLU A 89 -16.98 2.50 -0.74
CA GLU A 89 -18.26 2.51 -0.01
C GLU A 89 -18.10 2.31 1.49
N LYS A 90 -17.19 1.42 1.92
CA LYS A 90 -16.96 1.15 3.34
C LYS A 90 -16.28 2.33 4.03
N TRP A 91 -15.39 3.03 3.34
CA TRP A 91 -14.78 4.26 3.86
C TRP A 91 -15.84 5.34 4.10
N ASP A 92 -16.70 5.61 3.10
CA ASP A 92 -17.76 6.63 3.17
C ASP A 92 -18.77 6.39 4.31
N ARG A 93 -18.90 5.14 4.78
CA ARG A 93 -19.80 4.75 5.89
C ARG A 93 -19.25 5.05 7.29
N THR A 94 -18.07 5.66 7.43
CA THR A 94 -17.39 5.92 8.73
C THR A 94 -17.25 7.43 9.02
N PRO A 95 -17.58 8.01 10.21
CA PRO A 95 -18.71 7.81 11.13
C PRO A 95 -19.84 8.85 10.94
N GLY A 96 -21.09 8.36 10.89
CA GLY A 96 -22.33 9.17 10.83
C GLY A 96 -23.43 8.54 9.96
N GLY A 97 -23.07 7.60 9.08
CA GLY A 97 -23.99 6.91 8.19
C GLY A 97 -24.57 5.62 8.79
N ARG A 98 -25.89 5.47 8.66
CA ARG A 98 -26.70 4.31 9.03
C ARG A 98 -26.03 2.98 8.62
N LYS A 99 -25.88 2.04 9.57
CA LYS A 99 -25.59 0.62 9.28
C LYS A 99 -26.70 0.09 8.37
N LEU A 100 -26.46 0.06 7.06
CA LEU A 100 -27.19 -0.82 6.16
C LEU A 100 -26.43 -2.14 6.17
N GLU A 101 -27.11 -3.20 6.61
CA GLU A 101 -26.64 -4.57 6.53
C GLU A 101 -26.50 -4.91 5.05
N ALA A 102 -25.29 -4.73 4.51
CA ALA A 102 -24.96 -5.17 3.17
C ALA A 102 -24.77 -6.69 3.23
N GLU A 103 -25.73 -7.43 2.68
CA GLU A 103 -25.55 -8.85 2.37
C GLU A 103 -24.45 -8.99 1.32
N GLY A 104 -23.25 -9.32 1.79
CA GLY A 104 -22.05 -9.54 0.99
C GLY A 104 -20.89 -9.83 1.94
N GLU A 105 -19.90 -10.63 1.49
CA GLU A 105 -18.72 -10.95 2.30
C GLU A 105 -18.21 -9.72 3.03
N GLU A 106 -18.21 -9.82 4.37
CA GLU A 106 -17.87 -8.75 5.27
C GLU A 106 -16.47 -8.27 4.90
N MET A 107 -16.39 -7.12 4.21
CA MET A 107 -15.10 -6.61 3.75
C MET A 107 -14.19 -6.49 4.97
N GLY A 108 -12.97 -7.03 4.87
CA GLY A 108 -11.97 -6.99 5.94
C GLY A 108 -11.59 -5.56 6.36
N LYS A 109 -10.69 -5.42 7.32
CA LYS A 109 -10.27 -4.09 7.79
C LYS A 109 -9.61 -3.32 6.63
N LEU A 110 -10.08 -2.09 6.38
CA LEU A 110 -9.59 -1.26 5.27
C LEU A 110 -8.08 -0.99 5.36
N ASP A 111 -7.53 -0.96 6.57
CA ASP A 111 -6.09 -0.74 6.76
C ASP A 111 -5.22 -1.89 6.29
N ASP A 112 -5.65 -3.14 6.45
CA ASP A 112 -4.84 -4.28 6.01
C ASP A 112 -4.72 -4.26 4.46
N LEU A 113 -5.81 -3.90 3.77
CA LEU A 113 -5.82 -3.76 2.31
C LEU A 113 -5.08 -2.50 1.83
N ALA A 114 -5.20 -1.39 2.58
CA ALA A 114 -4.43 -0.18 2.29
C ALA A 114 -2.92 -0.46 2.40
N ASP A 115 -2.50 -1.08 3.50
CA ASP A 115 -1.10 -1.36 3.78
C ASP A 115 -0.49 -2.32 2.75
N CYS A 116 -1.20 -3.38 2.34
CA CYS A 116 -0.65 -4.33 1.35
C CYS A 116 -0.53 -3.71 -0.05
N LEU A 117 -1.50 -2.88 -0.48
CA LEU A 117 -1.41 -2.17 -1.75
C LEU A 117 -0.28 -1.14 -1.72
N LEU A 118 -0.20 -0.32 -0.67
CA LEU A 118 0.87 0.67 -0.51
C LEU A 118 2.26 0.04 -0.45
N GLN A 119 2.39 -1.14 0.16
CA GLN A 119 3.63 -1.92 0.17
C GLN A 119 4.03 -2.35 -1.24
N GLY A 120 3.09 -2.91 -2.01
CA GLY A 120 3.34 -3.34 -3.40
C GLY A 120 3.74 -2.17 -4.29
N MET A 121 2.98 -1.07 -4.24
CA MET A 121 3.28 0.13 -5.02
C MET A 121 4.60 0.77 -4.61
N ALA A 122 4.93 0.80 -3.30
CA ALA A 122 6.19 1.40 -2.84
C ALA A 122 7.38 0.65 -3.42
N TRP A 123 7.30 -0.68 -3.45
CA TRP A 123 8.35 -1.49 -4.02
C TRP A 123 8.54 -1.22 -5.52
N ILE A 124 7.46 -1.12 -6.29
CA ILE A 124 7.52 -0.79 -7.73
C ILE A 124 8.22 0.56 -7.92
N GLN A 125 7.75 1.60 -7.22
CA GLN A 125 8.35 2.93 -7.33
C GLN A 125 9.83 2.95 -6.90
N TRP A 126 10.20 2.18 -5.88
CA TRP A 126 11.61 2.05 -5.48
C TRP A 126 12.47 1.35 -6.55
N GLN A 127 11.95 0.36 -7.25
CA GLN A 127 12.67 -0.26 -8.37
C GLN A 127 12.85 0.71 -9.54
N GLU A 128 11.81 1.48 -9.87
CA GLU A 128 11.89 2.53 -10.89
C GLU A 128 12.91 3.61 -10.52
N ASN A 129 12.86 4.11 -9.30
CA ASN A 129 13.81 5.11 -8.79
C ASN A 129 15.25 4.57 -8.80
N LYS A 130 15.43 3.29 -8.44
CA LYS A 130 16.73 2.62 -8.53
C LYS A 130 17.23 2.57 -9.98
N ASN A 131 16.37 2.25 -10.94
CA ASN A 131 16.75 2.21 -12.35
C ASN A 131 17.15 3.59 -12.87
N VAL A 132 16.39 4.64 -12.53
CA VAL A 132 16.73 6.03 -12.86
C VAL A 132 18.09 6.40 -12.26
N ALA A 133 18.30 6.12 -10.97
CA ALA A 133 19.56 6.45 -10.30
C ALA A 133 20.78 5.74 -10.92
N LEU A 134 20.61 4.49 -11.36
CA LEU A 134 21.66 3.73 -12.03
C LEU A 134 21.98 4.27 -13.44
N GLN A 135 20.98 4.79 -14.15
CA GLN A 135 21.14 5.28 -15.53
C GLN A 135 21.60 6.74 -15.60
N HIS A 136 21.09 7.58 -14.69
CA HIS A 136 21.20 9.04 -14.78
C HIS A 136 21.85 9.70 -13.56
N GLY A 137 22.24 8.90 -12.56
CA GLY A 137 22.74 9.42 -11.28
C GLY A 137 21.61 9.69 -10.29
N VAL A 138 21.97 9.81 -9.01
CA VAL A 138 21.00 10.01 -7.92
C VAL A 138 20.36 11.40 -8.01
N GLU A 139 21.06 12.36 -8.60
CA GLU A 139 20.61 13.73 -8.83
C GLU A 139 19.33 13.78 -9.66
N ALA A 140 19.17 12.87 -10.63
CA ALA A 140 18.00 12.80 -11.48
C ALA A 140 16.70 12.47 -10.73
N LEU A 141 16.79 11.93 -9.51
CA LEU A 141 15.62 11.71 -8.65
C LEU A 141 15.13 12.98 -7.96
N LEU A 142 15.98 14.01 -7.83
CA LEU A 142 15.59 15.29 -7.23
C LEU A 142 14.76 16.14 -8.19
N ASP A 143 14.99 15.97 -9.50
CA ASP A 143 14.28 16.71 -10.56
C ASP A 143 12.90 16.12 -10.90
N GLN A 144 12.53 14.97 -10.31
CA GLN A 144 11.27 14.26 -10.55
C GLN A 144 10.21 14.52 -9.47
N CYS A 145 10.54 15.25 -8.40
CA CYS A 145 9.57 15.73 -7.42
C CYS A 145 8.83 16.96 -7.98
N HIS A 146 7.70 16.73 -8.67
CA HIS A 146 6.77 17.76 -9.12
C HIS A 146 5.33 17.42 -8.76
#